data_AF-A0A842UDK1-F1
#
_entry.id   AF-A0A842UDK1-F1
#
_cell.length_a   1.000
_cell.length_b   1.000
_cell.length_c   1.000
_cell.angle_alpha   90.00
_cell.angle_beta   90.00
_cell.angle_gamma   90.00
#
_symmetry.space_group_name_H-M   'P 1'
#
loop_
_entity.id
_entity.type
_entity.pdbx_description
1 polymer ?
#
loop_
_entity_poly.entity_id
_entity_poly.type
_entity_poly.pdbx_seq_one_letter_code
_entity_poly.pdbx_strand_id
1 'polypeptide(L)'
;MSQFSFVEAIRRLNEIGMLDLILPFLLFFTIIFAALQKTMILARKSKDGGYENAEEVKKYNIVIALVIACLVVIPHIVFNDGDLTNGKLGGPLMGMPNVVEIINNSLPSVAVWVVAILMLLLLVGLFGLDDAFGSNTWKKWIVAIAVIVVVYIFISAAGYLQNLPRSLYFLQDPVNQAVLLILLIFGIIIWFIVGGRGPAPTTST
;
A
#
# COMPACT_ATOMS: atom_id res chain seq x y z
N MET A 1 25.66 13.50 40.37
CA MET A 1 24.35 13.61 39.71
C MET A 1 24.49 12.94 38.35
N SER A 2 23.83 11.80 38.11
CA SER A 2 23.83 11.23 36.75
C SER A 2 23.13 12.23 35.83
N GLN A 3 23.79 12.61 34.74
CA GLN A 3 23.16 13.48 33.75
C GLN A 3 22.02 12.68 33.11
N PHE A 4 20.79 13.10 33.37
CA PHE A 4 19.62 12.54 32.73
C PHE A 4 19.72 12.82 31.23
N SER A 5 20.10 11.80 30.46
CA SER A 5 20.20 11.92 29.00
C SER A 5 18.82 11.74 28.38
N PHE A 6 18.58 12.41 27.25
CA PHE A 6 17.33 12.23 26.51
C PHE A 6 17.12 10.76 26.08
N VAL A 7 18.20 10.04 25.76
CA VAL A 7 18.15 8.61 25.43
C VAL A 7 17.64 7.78 26.61
N GLU A 8 18.08 8.09 27.83
CA GLU A 8 17.60 7.46 29.06
C GLU A 8 16.11 7.77 29.31
N ALA A 9 15.67 9.00 29.00
CA ALA A 9 14.26 9.37 29.06
C ALA A 9 13.40 8.54 28.11
N ILE A 10 13.83 8.39 26.85
CA ILE A 10 13.14 7.60 25.84
C ILE A 10 13.16 6.12 26.18
N ARG A 11 14.29 5.60 26.69
CA ARG A 11 14.39 4.20 27.13
C ARG A 11 13.42 3.91 28.27
N ARG A 12 13.34 4.80 29.27
CA ARG A 12 12.35 4.69 30.36
C ARG A 12 10.92 4.74 29.83
N LEU A 13 10.64 5.59 28.84
CA LEU A 13 9.35 5.67 28.16
C LEU A 13 8.95 4.37 27.46
N ASN A 14 9.94 3.72 26.84
CA ASN A 14 9.78 2.41 26.21
C ASN A 14 9.56 1.31 27.26
N GLU A 15 10.34 1.32 28.34
CA GLU A 15 10.27 0.32 29.42
C GLU A 15 8.92 0.36 30.17
N ILE A 16 8.30 1.53 30.32
CA ILE A 16 6.96 1.65 30.89
C ILE A 16 5.83 1.34 29.89
N GLY A 17 6.17 0.95 28.64
CA GLY A 17 5.19 0.63 27.59
C GLY A 17 4.46 1.84 27.00
N MET A 18 4.93 3.07 27.25
CA MET A 18 4.25 4.29 26.79
C MET A 18 4.39 4.47 25.27
N LEU A 19 5.50 4.02 24.67
CA LEU A 19 5.65 4.02 23.20
C LEU A 19 4.69 3.04 22.53
N ASP A 20 4.49 1.87 23.13
CA ASP A 20 3.56 0.85 22.64
C ASP A 20 2.12 1.38 22.65
N LEU A 21 1.76 2.27 23.57
CA LEU A 21 0.46 2.94 23.58
C LEU A 21 0.40 4.11 22.56
N ILE A 22 1.38 5.01 22.58
CA ILE A 22 1.31 6.28 21.83
C ILE A 22 1.33 6.05 20.31
N LEU A 23 2.15 5.12 19.82
CA LEU A 23 2.31 4.86 18.39
C LEU A 23 0.99 4.41 17.73
N PRO A 24 0.35 3.31 18.17
CA PRO A 24 -0.94 2.91 17.61
C PRO A 24 -2.06 3.89 17.96
N PHE A 25 -2.00 4.57 19.11
CA PHE A 25 -2.98 5.62 19.43
C PHE A 25 -2.99 6.75 18.39
N LEU A 26 -1.83 7.32 18.08
CA LEU A 26 -1.73 8.39 17.09
C LEU A 26 -2.17 7.94 15.69
N LEU A 27 -1.81 6.71 15.31
CA LEU A 27 -2.19 6.12 14.05
C LEU A 27 -3.72 6.01 13.92
N PHE A 28 -4.38 5.35 14.89
CA PHE A 28 -5.84 5.17 14.88
C PHE A 28 -6.58 6.48 15.01
N PHE A 29 -6.17 7.34 15.93
CA PHE A 29 -6.75 8.66 16.11
C PHE A 29 -6.75 9.43 14.79
N THR A 30 -5.61 9.46 14.10
CA THR A 30 -5.44 10.23 12.86
C THR A 30 -6.27 9.63 11.72
N ILE A 31 -6.30 8.30 11.57
CA ILE A 31 -7.09 7.63 10.53
C ILE A 31 -8.60 7.88 10.75
N ILE A 32 -9.10 7.65 11.97
CA ILE A 32 -10.52 7.83 12.28
C ILE A 32 -10.90 9.31 12.19
N PHE A 33 -10.07 10.21 12.70
CA PHE A 33 -10.30 11.65 12.59
C PHE A 33 -10.37 12.09 11.12
N ALA A 34 -9.42 11.65 10.28
CA ALA A 34 -9.40 11.98 8.86
C ALA A 34 -10.62 11.39 8.13
N ALA A 35 -11.04 10.17 8.46
CA ALA A 35 -12.22 9.54 7.89
C ALA A 35 -13.51 10.31 8.24
N LEU A 36 -13.68 10.69 9.51
CA LEU A 36 -14.81 11.49 9.98
C LEU A 36 -14.83 12.89 9.36
N GLN A 37 -13.66 13.52 9.20
CA GLN A 37 -13.53 14.81 8.51
C GLN A 37 -13.89 14.71 7.03
N LYS A 38 -13.38 13.69 6.32
CA LYS A 38 -13.62 13.54 4.88
C LYS A 38 -15.07 13.21 4.55
N THR A 39 -15.72 12.42 5.42
CA THR A 39 -17.12 11.99 5.21
C THR A 39 -18.14 13.06 5.58
N MET A 40 -17.77 14.05 6.41
CA MET A 40 -18.67 15.12 6.87
C MET A 40 -20.01 14.58 7.40
N ILE A 41 -20.00 13.41 8.06
CA ILE A 41 -21.22 12.66 8.40
C ILE A 41 -22.15 13.42 9.36
N LEU A 42 -21.60 14.29 10.21
CA LEU A 42 -22.35 15.13 11.16
C LEU A 42 -22.65 16.53 10.62
N ALA A 43 -22.20 16.86 9.41
CA ALA A 43 -22.35 18.19 8.85
C ALA A 43 -23.71 18.35 8.16
N ARG A 44 -24.40 19.44 8.50
CA ARG A 44 -25.67 19.81 7.89
C ARG A 44 -25.40 20.62 6.63
N LYS A 45 -25.98 20.17 5.51
CA LYS A 45 -25.97 20.95 4.26
C LYS A 45 -26.85 22.19 4.44
N SER A 46 -26.26 23.35 4.18
CA SER A 46 -26.95 24.62 4.06
C SER A 46 -27.71 24.67 2.72
N LYS A 47 -28.73 25.52 2.63
CA LYS A 47 -29.52 25.75 1.41
C LYS A 47 -28.67 26.26 0.24
N ASP A 48 -27.53 26.89 0.54
CA ASP A 48 -26.61 27.47 -0.45
C ASP A 48 -25.51 26.49 -0.92
N GLY A 49 -25.63 25.20 -0.59
CA GLY A 49 -24.68 24.16 -0.99
C GLY A 49 -23.42 24.05 -0.12
N GLY A 50 -23.25 24.94 0.86
CA GLY A 50 -22.19 24.88 1.88
C GLY A 50 -22.55 24.06 3.12
N TYR A 51 -21.66 24.01 4.11
CA TYR A 51 -21.90 23.38 5.42
C TYR A 51 -22.03 24.43 6.52
N GLU A 52 -23.18 24.48 7.19
CA GLU A 52 -23.50 25.51 8.18
C GLU A 52 -22.74 25.32 9.51
N ASN A 53 -22.50 24.07 9.90
CA ASN A 53 -21.95 23.70 11.20
C ASN A 53 -20.55 23.04 11.11
N ALA A 54 -19.76 23.36 10.09
CA ALA A 54 -18.48 22.70 9.82
C ALA A 54 -17.49 22.78 11.00
N GLU A 55 -17.45 23.90 11.72
CA GLU A 55 -16.54 24.08 12.86
C GLU A 55 -16.92 23.21 14.08
N GLU A 56 -18.23 23.11 14.35
CA GLU A 56 -18.74 22.26 15.44
C GLU A 56 -18.49 20.78 15.14
N VAL A 57 -18.75 20.36 13.91
CA VAL A 57 -18.48 19.00 13.42
C VAL A 57 -17.01 18.65 13.60
N LYS A 58 -16.09 19.61 13.41
CA LYS A 58 -14.66 19.37 13.66
C LYS A 58 -14.38 19.05 15.13
N LYS A 59 -14.97 19.81 16.07
CA LYS A 59 -14.81 19.58 17.51
C LYS A 59 -15.36 18.20 17.90
N TYR A 60 -16.54 17.83 17.40
CA TYR A 60 -17.12 16.51 17.65
C TYR A 60 -16.28 15.37 17.06
N ASN A 61 -15.82 15.52 15.82
CA ASN A 61 -14.99 14.52 15.16
C ASN A 61 -13.68 14.26 15.92
N ILE A 62 -13.07 15.29 16.52
CA ILE A 62 -11.88 15.11 17.38
C ILE A 62 -12.22 14.25 18.61
N VAL A 63 -13.30 14.58 19.32
CA VAL A 63 -13.70 13.85 20.53
C VAL A 63 -14.06 12.40 20.21
N ILE A 64 -14.84 12.18 19.15
CA ILE A 64 -15.24 10.83 18.71
C ILE A 64 -14.01 10.02 18.30
N ALA A 65 -13.11 10.59 17.49
CA ALA A 65 -11.90 9.90 17.09
C ALA A 65 -11.01 9.55 18.29
N LEU A 66 -10.91 10.43 19.29
CA LEU A 66 -10.16 10.18 20.52
C LEU A 66 -10.76 9.03 21.34
N VAL A 67 -12.08 9.02 21.52
CA VAL A 67 -12.78 7.94 22.24
C VAL A 67 -12.60 6.61 21.51
N ILE A 68 -12.79 6.57 20.18
CA ILE A 68 -12.60 5.35 19.39
C ILE A 68 -11.15 4.88 19.44
N ALA A 69 -10.17 5.78 19.32
CA ALA A 69 -8.76 5.41 19.40
C ALA A 69 -8.42 4.80 20.76
N CYS A 70 -8.89 5.39 21.88
CA CYS A 70 -8.73 4.80 23.20
C CYS A 70 -9.40 3.42 23.32
N LEU A 71 -10.62 3.26 22.79
CA LEU A 71 -11.35 1.99 22.82
C LEU A 71 -10.66 0.88 22.04
N VAL A 72 -9.89 1.21 21.00
CA VAL A 72 -9.14 0.22 20.21
C VAL A 72 -7.76 -0.05 20.82
N VAL A 73 -7.07 0.99 21.28
CA VAL A 73 -5.67 0.88 21.71
C VAL A 73 -5.55 0.32 23.13
N ILE A 74 -6.45 0.68 24.04
CA ILE A 74 -6.38 0.16 25.42
C ILE A 74 -6.48 -1.37 25.44
N PRO A 75 -7.45 -2.00 24.76
CA PRO A 75 -7.48 -3.46 24.67
C PRO A 75 -6.24 -4.03 23.96
N HIS A 76 -5.71 -3.35 22.94
CA HIS A 76 -4.49 -3.78 22.26
C HIS A 76 -3.28 -3.85 23.21
N ILE A 77 -3.17 -2.97 24.21
CA ILE A 77 -2.03 -2.99 25.14
C ILE A 77 -2.26 -3.93 26.32
N VAL A 78 -3.47 -3.92 26.89
CA VAL A 78 -3.77 -4.66 28.11
C VAL A 78 -3.82 -6.18 27.86
N PHE A 79 -4.12 -6.58 26.63
CA PHE A 79 -4.55 -7.95 26.34
C PHE A 79 -3.87 -8.62 25.15
N ASN A 80 -2.84 -7.99 24.58
CA ASN A 80 -2.10 -8.58 23.47
C ASN A 80 -1.03 -9.52 24.01
N ASP A 81 -1.32 -10.82 23.97
CA ASP A 81 -0.39 -11.88 24.37
C ASP A 81 0.66 -12.21 23.28
N GLY A 82 0.68 -11.47 22.16
CA GLY A 82 1.68 -11.61 21.10
C GLY A 82 1.52 -12.87 20.23
N ASP A 83 0.44 -13.62 20.40
CA ASP A 83 0.16 -14.85 19.67
C ASP A 83 -1.02 -14.69 18.70
N LEU A 84 -0.68 -14.58 17.41
CA LEU A 84 -1.61 -14.52 16.27
C LEU A 84 -2.40 -15.82 16.03
N THR A 85 -1.93 -16.96 16.53
CA THR A 85 -2.52 -18.29 16.28
C THR A 85 -3.54 -18.70 17.34
N ASN A 86 -3.41 -18.16 18.53
CA ASN A 86 -4.43 -18.24 19.57
C ASN A 86 -5.37 -17.05 19.39
N GLY A 87 -6.37 -17.18 18.53
CA GLY A 87 -7.43 -16.18 18.29
C GLY A 87 -8.24 -15.86 19.55
N LYS A 88 -7.61 -15.21 20.51
CA LYS A 88 -8.17 -14.74 21.76
C LYS A 88 -7.51 -13.40 22.00
N LEU A 89 -8.26 -12.35 21.68
CA LEU A 89 -8.29 -11.17 22.54
C LEU A 89 -8.11 -11.66 23.98
N GLY A 90 -7.03 -11.27 24.67
CA GLY A 90 -7.20 -11.14 26.10
C GLY A 90 -8.36 -10.15 26.30
N GLY A 91 -9.29 -10.42 27.20
CA GLY A 91 -10.46 -9.55 27.40
C GLY A 91 -11.73 -9.98 26.64
N PRO A 92 -12.89 -9.51 27.12
CA PRO A 92 -14.08 -10.34 27.34
C PRO A 92 -14.86 -10.82 26.10
N LEU A 93 -14.38 -10.57 24.88
CA LEU A 93 -15.05 -10.97 23.63
C LEU A 93 -14.17 -11.98 22.89
N MET A 94 -14.38 -13.26 23.17
CA MET A 94 -13.64 -14.39 22.62
C MET A 94 -13.59 -14.38 21.08
N GLY A 95 -12.40 -14.33 20.46
CA GLY A 95 -12.22 -14.74 19.06
C GLY A 95 -11.85 -13.70 17.99
N MET A 96 -11.83 -12.40 18.28
CA MET A 96 -11.61 -11.40 17.21
C MET A 96 -10.13 -11.04 17.02
N PRO A 97 -9.63 -10.93 15.77
CA PRO A 97 -8.27 -10.49 15.51
C PRO A 97 -8.05 -9.03 15.95
N ASN A 98 -6.85 -8.73 16.44
CA ASN A 98 -6.49 -7.42 17.00
C ASN A 98 -6.48 -6.34 15.90
N VAL A 99 -7.35 -5.34 16.01
CA VAL A 99 -7.55 -4.33 14.95
C VAL A 99 -6.24 -3.58 14.63
N VAL A 100 -5.42 -3.29 15.65
CA VAL A 100 -4.15 -2.58 15.45
C VAL A 100 -3.18 -3.41 14.62
N GLU A 101 -3.10 -4.70 14.90
CA GLU A 101 -2.25 -5.63 14.17
C GLU A 101 -2.75 -5.84 12.74
N ILE A 102 -4.06 -5.94 12.53
CA ILE A 102 -4.65 -6.00 11.19
C ILE A 102 -4.27 -4.76 10.38
N ILE A 103 -4.35 -3.57 10.96
CA ILE A 103 -3.95 -2.34 10.28
C ILE A 103 -2.44 -2.35 9.99
N ASN A 104 -1.59 -2.67 10.96
CA ASN A 104 -0.14 -2.71 10.77
C ASN A 104 0.29 -3.71 9.68
N ASN A 105 -0.40 -4.84 9.57
CA ASN A 105 -0.15 -5.82 8.52
C ASN A 105 -0.77 -5.42 7.16
N SER A 106 -1.83 -4.62 7.16
CA SER A 106 -2.50 -4.17 5.93
C SER A 106 -1.89 -2.90 5.34
N LEU A 107 -1.31 -2.02 6.16
CA LEU A 107 -0.75 -0.73 5.74
C LEU A 107 0.34 -0.86 4.67
N PRO A 108 1.35 -1.76 4.81
CA PRO A 108 2.36 -1.95 3.77
C PRO A 108 1.74 -2.37 2.44
N SER A 109 0.83 -3.34 2.46
CA SER A 109 0.15 -3.84 1.27
C SER A 109 -0.64 -2.75 0.56
N VAL A 110 -1.45 -1.97 1.29
CA VAL A 110 -2.22 -0.85 0.72
C VAL A 110 -1.29 0.24 0.17
N ALA A 111 -0.19 0.56 0.86
CA ALA A 111 0.77 1.54 0.39
C ALA A 111 1.41 1.13 -0.95
N VAL A 112 1.76 -0.16 -1.12
CA VAL A 112 2.29 -0.68 -2.39
C VAL A 112 1.28 -0.49 -3.52
N TRP A 113 -0.01 -0.76 -3.27
CA TRP A 113 -1.08 -0.52 -4.25
C TRP A 113 -1.25 0.95 -4.62
N VAL A 114 -1.23 1.84 -3.63
CA VAL A 114 -1.32 3.29 -3.88
C VAL A 114 -0.14 3.75 -4.75
N VAL A 115 1.08 3.33 -4.43
CA VAL A 115 2.28 3.66 -5.22
C VAL A 115 2.19 3.06 -6.64
N ALA A 116 1.71 1.84 -6.79
CA ALA A 116 1.51 1.19 -8.09
C ALA A 116 0.55 1.99 -8.97
N ILE A 117 -0.61 2.38 -8.42
CA ILE A 117 -1.61 3.19 -9.11
C ILE A 117 -1.03 4.56 -9.47
N LEU A 118 -0.33 5.22 -8.55
CA LEU A 118 0.31 6.50 -8.82
C LEU A 118 1.34 6.40 -9.94
N MET A 119 2.19 5.38 -9.95
CA MET A 119 3.15 5.17 -11.04
C MET A 119 2.46 4.90 -12.37
N LEU A 120 1.38 4.11 -12.37
CA LEU A 120 0.60 3.87 -13.59
C LEU A 120 -0.04 5.17 -14.09
N LEU A 121 -0.62 5.99 -13.21
CA LEU A 121 -1.17 7.30 -13.58
C LEU A 121 -0.08 8.24 -14.11
N LEU A 122 1.12 8.22 -13.53
CA LEU A 122 2.26 8.98 -14.02
C LEU A 122 2.72 8.51 -15.39
N LEU A 123 2.78 7.20 -15.63
CA LEU A 123 3.13 6.63 -16.93
C LEU A 123 2.09 7.03 -17.99
N VAL A 124 0.82 6.86 -17.67
CA VAL A 124 -0.29 7.26 -18.54
C VAL A 124 -0.26 8.77 -18.82
N GLY A 125 0.02 9.60 -17.81
CA GLY A 125 0.14 11.04 -17.96
C GLY A 125 1.39 11.48 -18.73
N LEU A 126 2.52 10.78 -18.57
CA LEU A 126 3.79 11.09 -19.22
C LEU A 126 3.79 10.70 -20.70
N PHE A 127 3.23 9.53 -21.03
CA PHE A 127 3.24 9.01 -22.39
C PHE A 127 2.02 9.43 -23.21
N GLY A 128 0.98 9.97 -22.57
CA GLY A 128 -0.29 10.34 -23.21
C GLY A 128 -1.06 9.12 -23.70
N LEU A 129 -2.32 8.98 -23.29
CA LEU A 129 -3.18 7.89 -23.78
C LEU A 129 -3.28 7.89 -25.31
N ASP A 130 -3.31 9.07 -25.92
CA ASP A 130 -3.57 9.22 -27.35
C ASP A 130 -2.37 8.82 -28.23
N ASP A 131 -1.13 9.06 -27.75
CA ASP A 131 0.09 8.60 -28.43
C ASP A 131 0.39 7.12 -28.18
N ALA A 132 -0.01 6.60 -27.02
CA ALA A 132 0.11 5.18 -26.66
C ALA A 132 -0.87 4.29 -27.45
N PHE A 133 -2.07 4.78 -27.78
CA PHE A 133 -3.10 4.05 -28.52
C PHE A 133 -3.20 4.40 -30.02
N GLY A 134 -2.31 5.26 -30.52
CA GLY A 134 -2.24 5.66 -31.94
C GLY A 134 -2.08 4.49 -32.93
N SER A 135 -2.34 4.74 -34.23
CA SER A 135 -2.50 3.72 -35.29
C SER A 135 -1.31 2.80 -35.56
N ASN A 136 -0.12 3.13 -35.04
CA ASN A 136 1.08 2.33 -35.22
C ASN A 136 1.10 1.13 -34.26
N THR A 137 0.70 -0.03 -34.78
CA THR A 137 0.68 -1.33 -34.09
C THR A 137 1.96 -1.65 -33.30
N TRP A 138 3.13 -1.17 -33.76
CA TRP A 138 4.41 -1.43 -33.09
C TRP A 138 4.57 -0.68 -31.76
N LYS A 139 4.07 0.56 -31.65
CA LYS A 139 4.16 1.35 -30.40
C LYS A 139 3.26 0.77 -29.31
N LYS A 140 2.11 0.19 -29.69
CA LYS A 140 1.17 -0.48 -28.77
C LYS A 140 1.81 -1.65 -28.04
N TRP A 141 2.63 -2.46 -28.73
CA TRP A 141 3.31 -3.60 -28.12
C TRP A 141 4.35 -3.19 -27.09
N ILE A 142 5.08 -2.10 -27.33
CA ILE A 142 6.06 -1.57 -26.38
C ILE A 142 5.38 -1.05 -25.11
N VAL A 143 4.30 -0.28 -25.26
CA VAL A 143 3.52 0.21 -24.12
C VAL A 143 2.91 -0.96 -23.35
N ALA A 144 2.35 -1.97 -24.04
CA ALA A 144 1.80 -3.16 -23.40
C ALA A 144 2.86 -3.93 -22.59
N ILE A 145 4.06 -4.13 -23.14
CA ILE A 145 5.18 -4.78 -22.45
C ILE A 145 5.62 -3.96 -21.23
N ALA A 146 5.74 -2.64 -21.37
CA ALA A 146 6.10 -1.77 -20.25
C ALA A 146 5.08 -1.84 -19.11
N VAL A 147 3.77 -1.82 -19.43
CA VAL A 147 2.70 -1.99 -18.44
C VAL A 147 2.77 -3.36 -17.78
N ILE A 148 3.00 -4.44 -18.54
CA ILE A 148 3.13 -5.80 -18.01
C ILE A 148 4.32 -5.91 -17.06
N VAL A 149 5.48 -5.35 -17.43
CA VAL A 149 6.69 -5.36 -16.59
C VAL A 149 6.47 -4.58 -15.30
N VAL A 150 5.85 -3.40 -15.37
CA VAL A 150 5.52 -2.58 -14.19
C VAL A 150 4.54 -3.34 -13.28
N VAL A 151 3.46 -3.88 -13.83
CA VAL A 151 2.47 -4.68 -13.09
C VAL A 151 3.14 -5.89 -12.43
N TYR A 152 4.03 -6.58 -13.14
CA TYR A 152 4.78 -7.72 -12.61
C TYR A 152 5.68 -7.32 -11.43
N ILE A 153 6.44 -6.23 -11.54
CA ILE A 153 7.31 -5.73 -10.45
C ILE A 153 6.47 -5.41 -9.22
N PHE A 154 5.31 -4.78 -9.37
CA PHE A 154 4.44 -4.43 -8.24
C PHE A 154 3.76 -5.64 -7.59
N ILE A 155 3.27 -6.59 -8.39
CA ILE A 155 2.69 -7.84 -7.86
C ILE A 155 3.77 -8.66 -7.12
N SER A 156 4.99 -8.68 -7.66
CA SER A 156 6.14 -9.31 -7.02
C SER A 156 6.52 -8.62 -5.72
N ALA A 157 6.60 -7.28 -5.71
CA ALA A 157 6.94 -6.49 -4.54
C ALA A 157 5.88 -6.57 -3.43
N ALA A 158 4.60 -6.70 -3.80
CA ALA A 158 3.50 -6.88 -2.86
C ALA A 158 3.47 -8.27 -2.21
N GLY A 159 4.42 -9.16 -2.53
CA GLY A 159 4.52 -10.49 -1.92
C GLY A 159 3.39 -11.45 -2.30
N TYR A 160 2.47 -11.07 -3.19
CA TYR A 160 1.37 -11.93 -3.65
C TYR A 160 1.87 -13.18 -4.39
N LEU A 161 3.08 -13.11 -4.96
CA LEU A 161 3.72 -14.26 -5.58
C LEU A 161 4.19 -15.32 -4.56
N GLN A 162 4.10 -15.09 -3.23
CA GLN A 162 4.51 -16.06 -2.20
C GLN A 162 3.56 -17.26 -2.04
N ASN A 163 2.31 -17.16 -2.50
CA ASN A 163 1.32 -18.26 -2.46
C ASN A 163 1.02 -18.81 -3.86
N LEU A 164 2.05 -18.98 -4.69
CA LEU A 164 1.89 -19.58 -6.01
C LEU A 164 1.58 -21.08 -5.88
N PRO A 165 0.72 -21.64 -6.76
CA PRO A 165 0.50 -23.08 -6.81
C PRO A 165 1.84 -23.79 -7.07
N ARG A 166 1.99 -25.02 -6.58
CA ARG A 166 3.27 -25.76 -6.55
C ARG A 166 4.04 -25.75 -7.87
N SER A 167 3.35 -25.70 -9.01
CA SER A 167 3.93 -25.62 -10.36
C SER A 167 4.63 -24.31 -10.69
N LEU A 168 4.30 -23.20 -10.00
CA LEU A 168 4.85 -21.85 -10.20
C LEU A 168 5.82 -21.44 -9.08
N TYR A 169 6.12 -22.33 -8.13
CA TYR A 169 7.02 -22.06 -7.00
C TYR A 169 8.45 -21.71 -7.47
N PHE A 170 8.84 -22.16 -8.66
CA PHE A 170 10.12 -21.81 -9.28
C PHE A 170 10.30 -20.31 -9.53
N LEU A 171 9.21 -19.53 -9.59
CA LEU A 171 9.23 -18.07 -9.77
C LEU A 171 9.49 -17.30 -8.46
N GLN A 172 9.44 -17.95 -7.30
CA GLN A 172 9.73 -17.32 -6.00
C GLN A 172 11.21 -17.33 -5.65
N ASP A 173 12.00 -18.22 -6.24
CA ASP A 173 13.43 -18.30 -5.99
C ASP A 173 14.11 -17.05 -6.59
N PRO A 174 14.82 -16.22 -5.79
CA PRO A 174 15.49 -15.02 -6.27
C PRO A 174 16.45 -15.28 -7.44
N VAL A 175 17.08 -16.45 -7.45
CA VAL A 175 18.04 -16.84 -8.51
C VAL A 175 17.28 -17.12 -9.80
N ASN A 176 16.19 -17.87 -9.75
CA ASN A 176 15.37 -18.16 -10.92
C ASN A 176 14.68 -16.90 -11.44
N GLN A 177 14.24 -16.01 -10.56
CA GLN A 177 13.64 -14.73 -10.94
C GLN A 177 14.66 -13.84 -11.67
N ALA A 178 15.90 -13.78 -11.18
CA ALA A 178 16.98 -13.06 -11.85
C ALA A 178 17.31 -13.66 -13.23
N VAL A 179 17.41 -15.00 -13.34
CA VAL A 179 17.67 -15.68 -14.61
C VAL A 179 16.53 -15.46 -15.60
N LEU A 180 15.28 -15.56 -15.15
CA LEU A 180 14.09 -15.33 -15.98
C LEU A 180 14.02 -13.88 -16.47
N LEU A 181 14.33 -12.91 -15.59
CA LEU A 181 14.40 -11.49 -15.93
C LEU A 181 15.50 -11.23 -16.97
N ILE A 182 16.70 -11.80 -16.78
CA ILE A 182 17.80 -11.71 -17.74
C ILE A 182 17.36 -12.29 -19.08
N LEU A 183 16.77 -13.49 -19.10
CA LEU A 183 16.33 -14.15 -20.33
C LEU A 183 15.22 -13.35 -21.03
N LEU A 184 14.30 -12.74 -20.28
CA LEU A 184 13.26 -11.87 -20.80
C LEU A 184 13.85 -10.59 -21.42
N ILE A 185 14.75 -9.91 -20.72
CA ILE A 185 15.43 -8.70 -21.23
C ILE A 185 16.26 -9.05 -22.47
N PHE A 186 17.00 -10.16 -22.42
CA PHE A 186 17.83 -10.61 -23.53
C PHE A 186 16.98 -11.01 -24.75
N GLY A 187 15.85 -11.68 -24.53
CA GLY A 187 14.88 -12.01 -25.57
C GLY A 187 14.27 -10.77 -26.20
N ILE A 188 13.92 -9.75 -25.40
CA ILE A 188 13.45 -8.45 -25.89
C ILE A 188 14.55 -7.77 -26.72
N ILE A 189 15.81 -7.78 -26.28
CA ILE A 189 16.94 -7.20 -27.01
C ILE A 189 17.13 -7.91 -28.36
N ILE A 190 17.18 -9.24 -28.39
CA ILE A 190 17.31 -10.00 -29.63
C ILE A 190 16.14 -9.71 -30.57
N TRP A 191 14.91 -9.76 -30.04
CA TRP A 191 13.73 -9.47 -30.84
C TRP A 191 13.74 -8.04 -31.40
N PHE A 192 14.19 -7.05 -30.62
CA PHE A 192 14.31 -5.66 -31.06
C PHE A 192 15.39 -5.49 -32.14
N ILE A 193 16.54 -6.16 -32.01
CA ILE A 193 17.64 -6.11 -32.98
C ILE A 193 17.28 -6.85 -34.27
N VAL A 194 16.63 -8.00 -34.16
CA VAL A 194 16.30 -8.87 -35.30
C VAL A 194 15.05 -8.37 -36.05
N GLY A 195 14.07 -7.79 -35.34
CA GLY A 195 12.81 -7.30 -35.91
C GLY A 195 12.95 -6.06 -36.81
N GLY A 196 14.13 -5.44 -36.86
CA GLY A 196 14.40 -4.26 -37.71
C GLY A 196 14.60 -4.54 -39.20
N ARG A 197 14.60 -5.79 -39.67
CA ARG A 197 14.72 -6.13 -41.11
C ARG A 197 13.35 -6.36 -41.73
N GLY A 198 12.80 -5.32 -42.36
CA GLY A 198 11.71 -5.47 -43.32
C GLY A 198 12.15 -6.29 -44.55
N PRO A 199 11.26 -7.07 -45.19
CA PRO A 199 11.59 -7.82 -46.40
C PRO A 199 12.14 -6.91 -47.49
N ALA A 200 13.25 -7.32 -48.13
CA ALA A 200 13.82 -6.58 -49.24
C ALA A 200 12.79 -6.43 -50.37
N PRO A 201 12.64 -5.24 -50.99
CA PRO A 201 11.71 -5.06 -52.10
C PRO A 201 12.12 -5.99 -53.23
N THR A 202 11.25 -6.95 -53.56
CA THR A 202 11.40 -7.79 -54.75
C THR A 202 11.24 -6.87 -55.96
N THR A 203 12.34 -6.54 -56.60
CA THR A 203 12.34 -5.88 -57.90
C THR A 203 11.67 -6.81 -58.91
N SER A 204 10.44 -6.45 -59.29
CA SER A 204 9.74 -7.04 -60.43
C SER A 204 10.39 -6.55 -61.72
N THR A 205 10.91 -7.48 -62.52
CA THR A 205 11.19 -7.31 -63.95
C THR A 205 10.35 -8.29 -64.72
#